data_AF-A0AAJ0CPR3-F1
#
_entry.id   AF-A0AAJ0CPR3-F1
#
_cell.length_a   1.000
_cell.length_b   1.000
_cell.length_c   1.000
_cell.angle_alpha   90.00
_cell.angle_beta   90.00
_cell.angle_gamma   90.00
#
_symmetry.space_group_name_H-M   'P 1'
#
loop_
_entity.id
_entity.type
_entity.pdbx_description
1 polymer ?
#
loop_
_entity_poly.entity_id
_entity_poly.type
_entity_poly.pdbx_seq_one_letter_code
_entity_poly.pdbx_strand_id
1 'polypeptide(L)'
;MHLKQNLLPFIFALGAFGDLDTRNVPFVKPDFYKTPAARSTIRRLTKYIKAQPPSHMDSHLQDCYYLRSSVLADPDGINIDIIAHEDREVTSGSRAATIDITKSTAKIDKLSSGWRVEGSTNFGVGSVMVLGFSGNGASMAISMDNTKYGAEEGSTSRQTEVQEDVSYKFVCPPHTTCSVQTWTYVAKLKGTCPVTPIFDPVCNDASPNFVRKGYNQYEYDILRDGGYLRRNISFPAAHGRLNDPLTLKSHYNITLRQNGEAVYRTLPAKIANGVWWHDESQYKVDYKMAGACQVSAPLFLEGGKPKRTQVIVERPNKPKSKVARAAAESEHAYSDIKITILEQNLE
;
A
#
# COMPACT_ATOMS: atom_id res chain seq x y z
N MET A 1 52.29 13.91 -11.70
CA MET A 1 52.19 12.55 -12.28
C MET A 1 52.40 11.56 -11.13
N HIS A 2 51.32 11.08 -10.52
CA HIS A 2 51.26 9.86 -9.69
C HIS A 2 49.79 9.63 -9.31
N LEU A 3 49.15 8.69 -10.02
CA LEU A 3 47.84 8.14 -9.69
C LEU A 3 47.95 7.33 -8.39
N LYS A 4 47.11 7.61 -7.39
CA LYS A 4 46.80 6.67 -6.32
C LYS A 4 45.43 6.07 -6.59
N GLN A 5 45.42 4.83 -7.05
CA GLN A 5 44.27 3.95 -7.11
C GLN A 5 43.92 3.53 -5.67
N ASN A 6 42.73 3.91 -5.19
CA ASN A 6 42.15 3.32 -4.00
C ASN A 6 41.23 2.17 -4.42
N LEU A 7 41.72 0.95 -4.23
CA LEU A 7 40.98 -0.29 -4.32
C LEU A 7 40.00 -0.39 -3.14
N LEU A 8 38.72 -0.53 -3.46
CA LEU A 8 37.66 -0.95 -2.56
C LEU A 8 37.87 -2.43 -2.16
N PRO A 9 37.75 -2.81 -0.87
CA PRO A 9 37.58 -4.21 -0.51
C PRO A 9 36.11 -4.61 -0.73
N PHE A 10 35.89 -5.51 -1.70
CA PHE A 10 34.67 -6.31 -1.80
C PHE A 10 34.60 -7.26 -0.60
N ILE A 11 33.74 -6.96 0.36
CA ILE A 11 33.35 -7.90 1.41
C ILE A 11 32.12 -8.65 0.91
N PHE A 12 32.31 -9.89 0.47
CA PHE A 12 31.21 -10.84 0.29
C PHE A 12 30.73 -11.31 1.66
N ALA A 13 29.65 -10.72 2.16
CA ALA A 13 28.88 -11.29 3.26
C ALA A 13 27.93 -12.36 2.70
N LEU A 14 28.39 -13.60 2.66
CA LEU A 14 27.53 -14.78 2.59
C LEU A 14 26.86 -14.95 3.97
N GLY A 15 25.77 -14.22 4.18
CA GLY A 15 24.89 -14.34 5.34
C GLY A 15 23.80 -15.38 5.06
N ALA A 16 23.82 -16.44 5.86
CA ALA A 16 22.97 -17.61 5.77
C ALA A 16 21.47 -17.29 5.61
N PHE A 17 20.83 -18.01 4.68
CA PHE A 17 19.39 -18.20 4.68
C PHE A 17 18.99 -18.90 5.99
N GLY A 18 18.49 -18.11 6.93
CA GLY A 18 17.82 -18.60 8.12
C GLY A 18 16.53 -19.31 7.70
N ASP A 19 16.58 -20.62 7.80
CA ASP A 19 15.46 -21.55 7.70
C ASP A 19 14.29 -21.02 8.56
N LEU A 20 13.23 -20.58 7.90
CA LEU A 20 11.97 -20.21 8.56
C LEU A 20 11.43 -21.49 9.18
N ASP A 21 11.46 -21.56 10.51
CA ASP A 21 10.89 -22.63 11.33
C ASP A 21 9.41 -22.86 10.95
N THR A 22 9.16 -23.79 10.04
CA THR A 22 7.84 -24.23 9.55
C THR A 22 7.15 -25.17 10.54
N ARG A 23 7.53 -25.16 11.82
CA ARG A 23 6.90 -25.98 12.86
C ARG A 23 5.61 -25.34 13.39
N ASN A 24 4.66 -25.18 12.50
CA ASN A 24 3.22 -25.25 12.77
C ASN A 24 2.55 -25.66 11.46
N VAL A 25 2.11 -26.92 11.43
CA VAL A 25 1.52 -27.62 10.28
C VAL A 25 0.49 -26.71 9.60
N PRO A 26 0.51 -26.60 8.26
CA PRO A 26 -0.28 -25.62 7.54
C PRO A 26 -1.75 -25.89 7.83
N PHE A 27 -2.42 -24.89 8.41
CA PHE A 27 -3.78 -24.59 7.97
C PHE A 27 -3.65 -24.49 6.46
N VAL A 28 -4.00 -25.56 5.74
CA VAL A 28 -4.13 -25.51 4.28
C VAL A 28 -5.19 -24.46 4.10
N LYS A 29 -4.78 -23.20 3.90
CA LYS A 29 -5.67 -22.11 3.53
C LYS A 29 -6.45 -22.71 2.38
N PRO A 30 -7.74 -23.03 2.56
CA PRO A 30 -8.54 -23.40 1.42
C PRO A 30 -8.31 -22.31 0.37
N ASP A 31 -8.41 -22.66 -0.90
CA ASP A 31 -8.39 -21.68 -1.98
C ASP A 31 -9.65 -20.80 -1.91
N PHE A 32 -9.88 -20.11 -0.79
CA PHE A 32 -10.98 -19.18 -0.56
C PHE A 32 -10.94 -18.10 -1.63
N TYR A 33 -9.75 -17.72 -2.10
CA TYR A 33 -9.52 -16.87 -3.27
C TYR A 33 -10.21 -17.35 -4.55
N LYS A 34 -10.52 -18.65 -4.67
CA LYS A 34 -11.24 -19.21 -5.81
C LYS A 34 -12.76 -19.12 -5.67
N THR A 35 -13.28 -18.86 -4.47
CA THR A 35 -14.73 -18.76 -4.25
C THR A 35 -15.32 -17.51 -4.90
N PRO A 36 -16.58 -17.56 -5.39
CA PRO A 36 -17.23 -16.40 -6.00
C PRO A 36 -17.31 -15.19 -5.06
N ALA A 37 -17.54 -15.41 -3.76
CA ALA A 37 -17.62 -14.35 -2.76
C ALA A 37 -16.28 -13.62 -2.60
N ALA A 38 -15.17 -14.34 -2.40
CA ALA A 38 -13.85 -13.73 -2.29
C ALA A 38 -13.45 -12.98 -3.57
N ARG A 39 -13.67 -13.59 -4.75
CA ARG A 39 -13.39 -12.95 -6.05
C ARG A 39 -14.18 -11.67 -6.25
N SER A 40 -15.47 -11.67 -5.89
CA SER A 40 -16.32 -10.48 -5.95
C SER A 40 -15.78 -9.37 -5.06
N THR A 41 -15.41 -9.69 -3.81
CA THR A 41 -14.85 -8.72 -2.86
C THR A 41 -13.50 -8.17 -3.34
N ILE A 42 -12.58 -9.04 -3.76
CA ILE A 42 -11.29 -8.62 -4.32
C ILE A 42 -11.49 -7.70 -5.51
N ARG A 43 -12.37 -8.06 -6.45
CA ARG A 43 -12.66 -7.23 -7.64
C ARG A 43 -13.19 -5.84 -7.26
N ARG A 44 -14.07 -5.75 -6.27
CA ARG A 44 -14.59 -4.47 -5.76
C ARG A 44 -13.46 -3.64 -5.14
N LEU A 45 -12.61 -4.24 -4.31
CA LEU A 45 -11.47 -3.57 -3.67
C LEU A 45 -10.44 -3.11 -4.69
N THR A 46 -10.10 -3.94 -5.69
CA THR A 46 -9.21 -3.55 -6.79
C THR A 46 -9.79 -2.38 -7.57
N LYS A 47 -11.09 -2.39 -7.92
CA LYS A 47 -11.74 -1.26 -8.61
C LYS A 47 -11.68 0.02 -7.77
N TYR A 48 -11.92 -0.11 -6.46
CA TYR A 48 -11.82 1.00 -5.53
C TYR A 48 -10.41 1.58 -5.50
N ILE A 49 -9.38 0.76 -5.32
CA ILE A 49 -7.96 1.18 -5.31
C ILE A 49 -7.57 1.86 -6.63
N LYS A 50 -8.01 1.33 -7.79
CA LYS A 50 -7.76 1.94 -9.11
C LYS A 50 -8.40 3.33 -9.27
N ALA A 51 -9.48 3.61 -8.55
CA ALA A 51 -10.15 4.91 -8.60
C ALA A 51 -9.52 5.95 -7.65
N GLN A 52 -8.64 5.51 -6.75
CA GLN A 52 -7.94 6.39 -5.82
C GLN A 52 -6.71 7.02 -6.48
N PRO A 53 -6.29 8.20 -6.03
CA PRO A 53 -5.03 8.76 -6.47
C PRO A 53 -3.86 7.83 -6.08
N PRO A 54 -2.75 7.86 -6.82
CA PRO A 54 -1.57 7.05 -6.50
C PRO A 54 -1.11 7.24 -5.05
N SER A 55 -0.89 6.12 -4.37
CA SER A 55 -0.20 6.12 -3.09
C SER A 55 1.20 6.68 -3.27
N HIS A 56 1.66 7.46 -2.31
CA HIS A 56 2.96 8.11 -2.39
C HIS A 56 3.66 8.15 -1.04
N MET A 57 4.97 8.33 -1.10
CA MET A 57 5.83 8.52 0.05
C MET A 57 6.64 9.78 -0.18
N ASP A 58 6.60 10.68 0.80
CA ASP A 58 7.39 11.91 0.78
C ASP A 58 8.60 11.73 1.71
N SER A 59 9.80 11.85 1.15
CA SER A 59 11.05 11.88 1.91
C SER A 59 11.60 13.31 1.93
N HIS A 60 11.91 13.81 3.12
CA HIS A 60 12.55 15.12 3.28
C HIS A 60 13.96 15.09 2.69
N LEU A 61 14.33 16.13 1.95
CA LEU A 61 15.67 16.27 1.37
C LEU A 61 16.51 17.27 2.17
N GLN A 62 16.15 18.56 2.09
CA GLN A 62 16.77 19.66 2.83
C GLN A 62 15.84 20.88 2.77
N ASP A 63 15.87 21.73 3.80
CA ASP A 63 15.04 22.94 3.91
C ASP A 63 13.55 22.59 3.67
N CYS A 64 12.97 23.15 2.61
CA CYS A 64 11.57 23.01 2.23
C CYS A 64 11.40 22.18 0.95
N TYR A 65 12.35 21.26 0.71
CA TYR A 65 12.32 20.37 -0.44
C TYR A 65 12.08 18.92 -0.01
N TYR A 66 11.26 18.24 -0.80
CA TYR A 66 10.87 16.86 -0.59
C TYR A 66 11.02 16.09 -1.90
N LEU A 67 11.23 14.78 -1.80
CA LEU A 67 11.11 13.86 -2.91
C LEU A 67 9.87 13.01 -2.70
N ARG A 68 8.92 13.08 -3.64
CA ARG A 68 7.71 12.27 -3.65
C ARG A 68 7.89 11.07 -4.56
N SER A 69 7.92 9.89 -3.98
CA SER A 69 7.83 8.63 -4.73
C SER A 69 6.38 8.22 -4.83
N SER A 70 5.82 8.12 -6.03
CA SER A 70 4.41 7.71 -6.23
C SER A 70 4.34 6.35 -6.90
N VAL A 71 3.48 5.44 -6.44
CA VAL A 71 3.32 4.13 -7.10
C VAL A 71 2.41 4.29 -8.32
N LEU A 72 2.98 4.10 -9.49
CA LEU A 72 2.22 3.88 -10.71
C LEU A 72 2.09 2.37 -10.90
N ALA A 73 0.98 1.82 -10.39
CA ALA A 73 0.72 0.40 -10.48
C ALA A 73 0.51 -0.05 -11.93
N ASP A 74 1.07 -1.19 -12.29
CA ASP A 74 0.82 -1.80 -13.60
C ASP A 74 -0.67 -2.17 -13.75
N PRO A 75 -1.20 -2.36 -14.98
CA PRO A 75 -2.59 -2.75 -15.20
C PRO A 75 -3.05 -3.95 -14.35
N ASP A 76 -2.14 -4.92 -14.17
CA ASP A 76 -2.29 -6.15 -13.37
C ASP A 76 -1.46 -6.13 -12.08
N GLY A 77 -0.87 -4.98 -11.74
CA GLY A 77 0.02 -4.80 -10.60
C GLY A 77 -0.67 -4.74 -9.25
N ILE A 78 -2.00 -4.85 -9.19
CA ILE A 78 -2.78 -4.74 -7.94
C ILE A 78 -3.26 -6.12 -7.51
N ASN A 79 -2.70 -6.63 -6.42
CA ASN A 79 -3.14 -7.86 -5.77
C ASN A 79 -3.72 -7.55 -4.38
N ILE A 80 -4.82 -8.22 -4.02
CA ILE A 80 -5.43 -8.09 -2.70
C ILE A 80 -5.36 -9.43 -2.00
N ASP A 81 -4.58 -9.48 -0.93
CA ASP A 81 -4.51 -10.64 -0.06
C ASP A 81 -5.59 -10.54 1.02
N ILE A 82 -6.17 -11.70 1.34
CA ILE A 82 -7.13 -11.87 2.43
C ILE A 82 -6.38 -12.53 3.59
N ILE A 83 -6.38 -11.85 4.73
CA ILE A 83 -5.93 -12.41 6.00
C ILE A 83 -7.19 -12.81 6.76
N ALA A 84 -7.42 -14.12 6.84
CA ALA A 84 -8.55 -14.68 7.56
C ALA A 84 -8.15 -15.03 9.00
N HIS A 85 -8.96 -14.60 9.95
CA HIS A 85 -8.94 -15.06 11.33
C HIS A 85 -10.17 -15.94 11.56
N GLU A 86 -9.99 -17.14 12.13
CA GLU A 86 -11.12 -17.98 12.53
C GLU A 86 -11.60 -17.56 13.92
N ASP A 87 -12.82 -17.02 13.99
CA ASP A 87 -13.41 -16.59 15.24
C ASP A 87 -14.06 -17.78 15.98
N ARG A 88 -14.67 -18.69 15.21
CA ARG A 88 -15.31 -19.90 15.76
C ARG A 88 -15.48 -20.97 14.70
N GLU A 89 -15.29 -22.23 15.09
CA GLU A 89 -15.59 -23.39 14.26
C GLU A 89 -16.53 -24.35 14.99
N VAL A 90 -17.48 -24.92 14.25
CA VAL A 90 -18.35 -25.99 14.73
C VAL A 90 -18.46 -27.07 13.66
N THR A 91 -18.24 -28.31 14.06
CA THR A 91 -18.49 -29.48 13.20
C THR A 91 -19.81 -30.11 13.59
N SER A 92 -20.76 -30.11 12.64
CA SER A 92 -22.05 -30.76 12.80
C SER A 92 -21.96 -32.26 12.47
N GLY A 93 -22.59 -33.08 13.31
CA GLY A 93 -22.76 -34.53 13.09
C GLY A 93 -23.97 -34.82 12.20
N SER A 94 -24.82 -35.75 12.60
CA SER A 94 -26.05 -36.08 11.86
C SER A 94 -27.18 -35.05 12.00
N ARG A 95 -27.04 -34.09 12.92
CA ARG A 95 -28.01 -33.03 13.18
C ARG A 95 -27.36 -31.67 13.05
N ALA A 96 -28.11 -30.71 12.53
CA ALA A 96 -27.67 -29.33 12.45
C ALA A 96 -27.22 -28.80 13.82
N ALA A 97 -26.24 -27.92 13.83
CA ALA A 97 -25.68 -27.33 15.05
C ALA A 97 -25.74 -25.80 14.97
N THR A 98 -26.12 -25.14 16.06
CA THR A 98 -26.15 -23.67 16.09
C THR A 98 -24.78 -23.12 16.47
N ILE A 99 -24.36 -22.06 15.78
CA ILE A 99 -23.16 -21.29 16.07
C ILE A 99 -23.58 -19.90 16.54
N ASP A 100 -23.22 -19.58 17.78
CA ASP A 100 -23.42 -18.26 18.36
C ASP A 100 -22.07 -17.53 18.40
N ILE A 101 -22.02 -16.31 17.88
CA ILE A 101 -20.80 -15.51 17.81
C ILE A 101 -21.04 -14.18 18.47
N THR A 102 -20.23 -13.91 19.47
CA THR A 102 -20.28 -12.68 20.26
C THR A 102 -19.12 -11.75 19.96
N LYS A 103 -18.10 -12.20 19.22
CA LYS A 103 -16.86 -11.46 18.97
C LYS A 103 -16.30 -11.74 17.58
N SER A 104 -15.79 -10.69 16.94
CA SER A 104 -15.02 -10.72 15.69
C SER A 104 -13.59 -10.25 15.99
N THR A 105 -12.58 -10.99 15.54
CA THR A 105 -11.17 -10.61 15.70
C THR A 105 -10.53 -10.36 14.34
N ALA A 106 -10.16 -9.12 14.07
CA ALA A 106 -9.45 -8.73 12.87
C ALA A 106 -7.94 -8.82 13.11
N LYS A 107 -7.23 -9.62 12.29
CA LYS A 107 -5.76 -9.66 12.28
C LYS A 107 -5.19 -8.67 11.26
N ILE A 108 -4.31 -7.78 11.71
CA ILE A 108 -3.56 -6.86 10.86
C ILE A 108 -2.11 -7.29 10.86
N ASP A 109 -1.63 -7.75 9.70
CA ASP A 109 -0.22 -8.06 9.50
C ASP A 109 0.56 -6.78 9.18
N LYS A 110 1.22 -6.23 10.21
CA LYS A 110 2.03 -5.02 10.09
C LYS A 110 3.31 -5.25 9.29
N LEU A 111 3.88 -6.47 9.28
CA LEU A 111 5.10 -6.79 8.52
C LEU A 111 4.86 -6.79 7.02
N SER A 112 3.63 -7.07 6.61
CA SER A 112 3.23 -6.96 5.21
C SER A 112 3.17 -5.50 4.74
N SER A 113 3.20 -4.51 5.64
CA SER A 113 3.17 -3.11 5.26
C SER A 113 4.57 -2.62 4.91
N GLY A 114 4.75 -2.01 3.75
CA GLY A 114 6.04 -1.44 3.40
C GLY A 114 6.17 -1.03 1.95
N TRP A 115 7.20 -0.24 1.69
CA TRP A 115 7.58 0.25 0.38
C TRP A 115 8.94 -0.34 -0.01
N ARG A 116 8.98 -1.07 -1.12
CA ARG A 116 10.21 -1.67 -1.66
C ARG A 116 10.47 -1.06 -3.03
N VAL A 117 11.61 -0.41 -3.21
CA VAL A 117 12.06 0.04 -4.53
C VAL A 117 13.33 -0.73 -4.89
N GLU A 118 13.37 -1.25 -6.11
CA GLU A 118 14.53 -1.96 -6.63
C GLU A 118 15.78 -1.06 -6.57
N GLY A 119 16.89 -1.62 -6.07
CA GLY A 119 18.15 -0.88 -5.92
C GLY A 119 18.25 0.01 -4.66
N SER A 120 17.25 0.03 -3.77
CA SER A 120 17.33 0.71 -2.47
C SER A 120 17.05 -0.25 -1.32
N THR A 121 17.89 -0.24 -0.28
CA THR A 121 17.53 -0.80 1.03
C THR A 121 16.60 0.19 1.70
N ASN A 122 15.31 -0.17 1.85
CA ASN A 122 14.27 0.50 2.64
C ASN A 122 14.50 2.01 2.89
N PHE A 123 13.76 2.89 2.20
CA PHE A 123 13.86 4.34 2.40
C PHE A 123 13.75 4.73 3.88
N GLY A 124 14.65 5.64 4.28
CA GLY A 124 15.06 5.91 5.65
C GLY A 124 14.00 6.50 6.58
N VAL A 125 14.40 6.51 7.85
CA VAL A 125 13.77 7.12 9.03
C VAL A 125 13.11 8.47 8.68
N GLY A 126 11.83 8.64 9.05
CA GLY A 126 11.08 9.89 8.84
C GLY A 126 10.22 9.96 7.58
N SER A 127 9.97 8.85 6.91
CA SER A 127 9.11 8.80 5.71
C SER A 127 7.64 8.65 6.09
N VAL A 128 6.77 9.50 5.51
CA VAL A 128 5.31 9.38 5.65
C VAL A 128 4.76 8.71 4.41
N MET A 129 4.17 7.53 4.58
CA MET A 129 3.45 6.84 3.51
C MET A 129 2.00 7.28 3.52
N VAL A 130 1.57 7.92 2.44
CA VAL A 130 0.19 8.31 2.22
C VAL A 130 -0.47 7.26 1.34
N LEU A 131 -1.38 6.52 1.95
CA LEU A 131 -2.20 5.52 1.28
C LEU A 131 -3.57 6.14 0.98
N GLY A 132 -3.88 6.30 -0.30
CA GLY A 132 -5.12 6.93 -0.77
C GLY A 132 -6.39 6.09 -0.55
N PHE A 133 -6.46 5.21 0.45
CA PHE A 133 -7.50 4.18 0.53
C PHE A 133 -8.63 4.45 1.52
N SER A 134 -8.63 5.53 2.30
CA SER A 134 -9.78 5.86 3.16
C SER A 134 -10.96 6.34 2.31
N GLY A 135 -12.14 5.77 2.53
CA GLY A 135 -13.38 6.16 1.85
C GLY A 135 -13.57 7.66 1.93
N ASN A 136 -14.06 8.26 0.84
CA ASN A 136 -14.38 9.70 0.70
C ASN A 136 -13.21 10.67 0.45
N GLY A 137 -12.06 10.20 -0.03
CA GLY A 137 -10.99 11.08 -0.54
C GLY A 137 -10.09 11.68 0.53
N ALA A 138 -10.29 11.31 1.80
CA ALA A 138 -9.23 11.41 2.80
C ALA A 138 -8.13 10.40 2.44
N SER A 139 -6.87 10.76 2.63
CA SER A 139 -5.74 9.85 2.50
C SER A 139 -5.19 9.52 3.89
N MET A 140 -5.00 8.26 4.22
CA MET A 140 -4.38 7.88 5.49
C MET A 140 -2.86 8.00 5.37
N ALA A 141 -2.28 8.87 6.19
CA ALA A 141 -0.84 8.91 6.40
C ALA A 141 -0.46 7.87 7.46
N ILE A 142 0.29 6.84 7.06
CA ILE A 142 0.98 5.96 7.99
C ILE A 142 2.41 6.50 8.11
N SER A 143 2.72 7.05 9.28
CA SER A 143 4.11 7.34 9.64
C SER A 143 4.80 6.03 10.01
N MET A 144 5.87 5.67 9.31
CA MET A 144 6.71 4.52 9.66
C MET A 144 8.06 5.02 10.15
N ASP A 145 8.24 5.08 11.47
CA ASP A 145 9.54 5.37 12.08
C ASP A 145 10.44 4.14 12.04
N ASN A 146 11.41 4.12 11.12
CA ASN A 146 12.39 3.03 11.00
C ASN A 146 13.35 2.91 12.22
N THR A 147 13.38 3.88 13.13
CA THR A 147 14.22 3.84 14.34
C THR A 147 13.78 2.81 15.38
N LYS A 148 12.57 2.22 15.26
CA LYS A 148 12.14 1.06 16.08
C LYS A 148 12.15 -0.28 15.34
N TYR A 149 12.66 -0.31 14.11
CA TYR A 149 12.74 -1.53 13.29
C TYR A 149 14.17 -2.09 13.16
N GLY A 150 15.16 -1.45 13.80
CA GLY A 150 16.39 -2.12 14.19
C GLY A 150 16.08 -3.09 15.32
N ALA A 151 16.54 -4.33 15.20
CA ALA A 151 16.27 -5.42 16.12
C ALA A 151 16.52 -5.04 17.59
N GLU A 152 15.47 -4.70 18.34
CA GLU A 152 15.42 -5.01 19.76
C GLU A 152 14.92 -6.45 19.88
N GLU A 153 15.90 -7.33 20.08
CA GLU A 153 15.72 -8.74 20.34
C GLU A 153 15.07 -8.92 21.73
N GLY A 154 13.74 -8.83 21.79
CA GLY A 154 13.00 -9.15 23.01
C GLY A 154 11.63 -8.46 23.13
N SER A 155 10.56 -9.17 22.72
CA SER A 155 9.12 -8.83 22.91
C SER A 155 8.59 -7.68 22.01
N THR A 156 7.39 -7.65 21.39
CA THR A 156 6.18 -8.50 21.45
C THR A 156 5.22 -8.13 20.29
N SER A 157 4.70 -9.15 19.59
CA SER A 157 3.63 -9.16 18.57
C SER A 157 3.87 -8.46 17.20
N ARG A 158 4.18 -9.28 16.18
CA ARG A 158 4.30 -8.92 14.75
C ARG A 158 2.95 -8.66 14.05
N GLN A 159 1.85 -8.89 14.77
CA GLN A 159 0.47 -8.76 14.31
C GLN A 159 -0.31 -7.96 15.35
N THR A 160 -1.22 -7.11 14.89
CA THR A 160 -2.16 -6.43 15.80
C THR A 160 -3.54 -7.03 15.60
N GLU A 161 -4.15 -7.42 16.70
CA GLU A 161 -5.52 -7.91 16.73
C GLU A 161 -6.44 -6.78 17.18
N VAL A 162 -7.48 -6.53 16.40
CA VAL A 162 -8.55 -5.58 16.74
C VAL A 162 -9.81 -6.39 16.95
N GLN A 163 -10.38 -6.32 18.14
CA GLN A 163 -11.59 -7.06 18.49
C GLN A 163 -12.81 -6.14 18.46
N GLU A 164 -13.95 -6.73 18.12
CA GLU A 164 -15.24 -6.09 18.25
C GLU A 164 -16.31 -7.07 18.69
N ASP A 165 -17.21 -6.57 19.52
CA ASP A 165 -18.38 -7.31 19.94
C ASP A 165 -19.41 -7.31 18.81
N VAL A 166 -19.78 -8.50 18.36
CA VAL A 166 -20.82 -8.75 17.36
C VAL A 166 -21.85 -9.68 17.95
N SER A 167 -23.02 -9.85 17.35
CA SER A 167 -23.99 -10.83 17.85
C SER A 167 -24.71 -11.49 16.70
N TYR A 168 -24.27 -12.71 16.37
CA TYR A 168 -24.83 -13.47 15.28
C TYR A 168 -25.13 -14.91 15.69
N LYS A 169 -26.20 -15.46 15.11
CA LYS A 169 -26.61 -16.85 15.26
C LYS A 169 -26.80 -17.49 13.91
N PHE A 170 -26.16 -18.64 13.68
CA PHE A 170 -26.25 -19.39 12.43
C PHE A 170 -26.50 -20.86 12.69
N VAL A 171 -27.14 -21.52 11.73
CA VAL A 171 -27.34 -22.97 11.77
C VAL A 171 -26.36 -23.61 10.79
N CYS A 172 -25.40 -24.36 11.34
CA CYS A 172 -24.51 -25.22 10.57
C CYS A 172 -25.25 -26.50 10.14
N PRO A 173 -25.35 -26.78 8.83
CA PRO A 173 -26.07 -27.96 8.34
C PRO A 173 -25.49 -29.29 8.85
N PRO A 174 -26.28 -30.38 8.86
CA PRO A 174 -25.77 -31.73 9.12
C PRO A 174 -24.56 -32.07 8.25
N HIS A 175 -23.64 -32.85 8.80
CA HIS A 175 -22.45 -33.37 8.13
C HIS A 175 -21.55 -32.28 7.52
N THR A 176 -21.55 -31.09 8.12
CA THR A 176 -20.79 -29.94 7.65
C THR A 176 -19.95 -29.38 8.80
N THR A 177 -18.73 -28.95 8.49
CA THR A 177 -17.91 -28.10 9.35
C THR A 177 -18.12 -26.66 8.92
N CYS A 178 -18.65 -25.83 9.80
CA CYS A 178 -18.81 -24.41 9.55
C CYS A 178 -17.82 -23.61 10.40
N SER A 179 -17.09 -22.72 9.75
CA SER A 179 -16.10 -21.83 10.36
C SER A 179 -16.53 -20.39 10.09
N VAL A 180 -16.71 -19.59 11.13
CA VAL A 180 -16.90 -18.15 10.97
C VAL A 180 -15.57 -17.46 11.09
N GLN A 181 -15.31 -16.60 10.11
CA GLN A 181 -14.03 -15.97 9.92
C GLN A 181 -14.19 -14.47 9.73
N THR A 182 -13.28 -13.72 10.32
CA THR A 182 -13.10 -12.31 10.04
C THR A 182 -11.96 -12.14 9.04
N TRP A 183 -12.29 -11.60 7.87
CA TRP A 183 -11.35 -11.30 6.80
C TRP A 183 -10.90 -9.85 6.90
N THR A 184 -9.59 -9.63 6.88
CA THR A 184 -8.97 -8.33 6.61
C THR A 184 -8.23 -8.38 5.27
N TYR A 185 -7.91 -7.20 4.73
CA TYR A 185 -7.36 -7.08 3.39
C TYR A 185 -6.03 -6.36 3.38
N VAL A 186 -5.07 -6.89 2.63
CA VAL A 186 -3.79 -6.24 2.35
C VAL A 186 -3.69 -6.01 0.85
N ALA A 187 -3.58 -4.76 0.44
CA ALA A 187 -3.32 -4.41 -0.94
C ALA A 187 -1.82 -4.42 -1.22
N LYS A 188 -1.42 -5.12 -2.28
CA LYS A 188 -0.07 -5.18 -2.83
C LYS A 188 -0.09 -4.56 -4.22
N LEU A 189 0.58 -3.43 -4.36
CA LEU A 189 0.77 -2.71 -5.61
C LEU A 189 2.17 -3.01 -6.14
N LYS A 190 2.27 -3.32 -7.43
CA LYS A 190 3.52 -3.48 -8.18
C LYS A 190 3.47 -2.59 -9.41
N GLY A 191 4.60 -1.97 -9.73
CA GLY A 191 4.74 -1.13 -10.92
C GLY A 191 5.99 -0.29 -10.83
N THR A 192 5.89 0.98 -11.22
CA THR A 192 7.01 1.92 -11.21
C THR A 192 6.82 3.02 -10.17
N CYS A 193 7.93 3.50 -9.62
CA CYS A 193 7.92 4.58 -8.63
C CYS A 193 8.73 5.78 -9.12
N PRO A 194 8.15 6.66 -9.95
CA PRO A 194 8.78 7.93 -10.28
C PRO A 194 9.00 8.78 -9.03
N VAL A 195 10.21 9.34 -8.93
CA VAL A 195 10.56 10.32 -7.90
C VAL A 195 10.33 11.72 -8.44
N THR A 196 9.39 12.45 -7.83
CA THR A 196 9.06 13.84 -8.16
C THR A 196 9.59 14.77 -7.08
N PRO A 197 10.47 15.71 -7.39
CA PRO A 197 10.84 16.73 -6.44
C PRO A 197 9.67 17.71 -6.20
N ILE A 198 9.50 18.10 -4.94
CA ILE A 198 8.45 19.00 -4.45
C ILE A 198 9.08 20.10 -3.62
N PHE A 199 8.53 21.30 -3.75
CA PHE A 199 8.82 22.46 -2.93
C PHE A 199 7.61 22.80 -2.05
N ASP A 200 7.85 22.97 -0.75
CA ASP A 200 6.86 23.53 0.20
C ASP A 200 7.15 25.02 0.42
N PRO A 201 6.37 25.92 -0.18
CA PRO A 201 6.54 27.35 0.02
C PRO A 201 6.22 27.81 1.46
N VAL A 202 5.31 27.12 2.16
CA VAL A 202 4.85 27.49 3.51
C VAL A 202 5.92 27.23 4.55
N CYS A 203 6.66 26.13 4.42
CA CYS A 203 7.85 25.86 5.23
C CYS A 203 8.86 27.04 5.20
N ASN A 204 8.85 27.83 4.13
CA ASN A 204 9.82 28.90 3.88
C ASN A 204 9.35 30.29 4.31
N ASP A 205 8.04 30.50 4.53
CA ASP A 205 7.49 31.78 4.99
C ASP A 205 8.01 32.19 6.38
N ALA A 206 8.61 31.27 7.13
CA ALA A 206 9.31 31.54 8.38
C ALA A 206 10.69 32.20 8.22
N SER A 207 11.23 32.36 6.99
CA SER A 207 12.57 32.92 6.76
C SER A 207 12.55 34.19 5.89
N PRO A 208 12.88 35.39 6.45
CA PRO A 208 13.01 36.63 5.67
C PRO A 208 14.13 36.61 4.62
N ASN A 209 14.85 35.49 4.46
CA ASN A 209 15.96 35.33 3.53
C ASN A 209 15.58 34.68 2.19
N PHE A 210 14.30 34.40 1.92
CA PHE A 210 13.89 33.75 0.65
C PHE A 210 14.28 34.60 -0.58
N VAL A 211 14.03 35.92 -0.54
CA VAL A 211 14.44 36.86 -1.60
C VAL A 211 15.97 36.93 -1.75
N ARG A 212 16.73 36.62 -0.70
CA ARG A 212 18.21 36.64 -0.71
C ARG A 212 18.85 35.38 -1.32
N LYS A 213 18.12 34.26 -1.48
CA LYS A 213 18.64 33.00 -2.05
C LYS A 213 18.70 32.99 -3.60
N GLY A 214 18.84 34.16 -4.21
CA GLY A 214 19.10 34.32 -5.65
C GLY A 214 17.91 34.06 -6.57
N TYR A 215 16.69 34.00 -6.06
CA TYR A 215 15.50 33.77 -6.89
C TYR A 215 15.26 34.96 -7.81
N ASN A 216 14.77 34.70 -9.02
CA ASN A 216 14.25 35.76 -9.86
C ASN A 216 12.93 36.27 -9.25
N GLN A 217 12.96 37.47 -8.70
CA GLN A 217 11.80 38.09 -8.02
C GLN A 217 10.54 38.09 -8.90
N TYR A 218 10.69 38.33 -10.21
CA TYR A 218 9.58 38.34 -11.16
C TYR A 218 8.90 36.97 -11.26
N GLU A 219 9.68 35.89 -11.26
CA GLU A 219 9.13 34.52 -11.33
C GLU A 219 8.41 34.14 -10.03
N TYR A 220 8.94 34.59 -8.90
CA TYR A 220 8.28 34.40 -7.60
C TYR A 220 6.96 35.18 -7.51
N ASP A 221 6.95 36.44 -7.95
CA ASP A 221 5.75 37.27 -7.94
C ASP A 221 4.64 36.65 -8.79
N ILE A 222 4.95 36.08 -9.96
CA ILE A 222 3.98 35.30 -10.74
C ILE A 222 3.40 34.15 -9.93
N LEU A 223 4.24 33.40 -9.19
CA LEU A 223 3.76 32.29 -8.39
C LEU A 223 2.90 32.73 -7.19
N ARG A 224 3.28 33.85 -6.56
CA ARG A 224 2.57 34.46 -5.44
C ARG A 224 1.22 35.00 -5.88
N ASP A 225 1.21 35.80 -6.93
CA ASP A 225 0.02 36.51 -7.42
C ASP A 225 -0.99 35.52 -8.03
N GLY A 226 -0.49 34.40 -8.59
CA GLY A 226 -1.31 33.24 -8.98
C GLY A 226 -1.84 32.39 -7.81
N GLY A 227 -1.45 32.69 -6.57
CA GLY A 227 -1.91 31.99 -5.37
C GLY A 227 -1.32 30.59 -5.18
N TYR A 228 -0.26 30.23 -5.93
CA TYR A 228 0.31 28.88 -5.91
C TYR A 228 1.14 28.61 -4.66
N LEU A 229 1.69 29.65 -4.04
CA LEU A 229 2.58 29.55 -2.87
C LEU A 229 1.87 29.17 -1.55
N ARG A 230 0.57 28.85 -1.59
CA ARG A 230 -0.18 28.42 -0.40
C ARG A 230 -0.15 26.91 -0.17
N ARG A 231 0.43 26.15 -1.10
CA ARG A 231 0.47 24.69 -1.09
C ARG A 231 1.76 24.19 -1.72
N ASN A 232 2.07 22.92 -1.50
CA ASN A 232 3.22 22.26 -2.10
C ASN A 232 3.16 22.33 -3.63
N ILE A 233 4.30 22.50 -4.27
CA ILE A 233 4.44 22.64 -5.73
C ILE A 233 5.41 21.57 -6.22
N SER A 234 4.98 20.75 -7.18
CA SER A 234 5.90 19.86 -7.88
C SER A 234 6.82 20.69 -8.78
N PHE A 235 8.09 20.37 -8.82
CA PHE A 235 9.04 21.11 -9.66
C PHE A 235 8.69 21.14 -11.15
N PRO A 236 8.17 20.06 -11.76
CA PRO A 236 7.67 20.14 -13.14
C PRO A 236 6.54 21.17 -13.34
N ALA A 237 5.75 21.51 -12.30
CA ALA A 237 4.70 22.52 -12.36
C ALA A 237 5.23 23.96 -12.35
N ALA A 238 6.41 24.19 -11.76
CA ALA A 238 7.06 25.50 -11.70
C ALA A 238 8.45 25.45 -12.36
N HIS A 239 8.57 24.66 -13.44
CA HIS A 239 9.84 24.42 -14.11
C HIS A 239 10.43 25.74 -14.58
N GLY A 240 11.73 25.96 -14.30
CA GLY A 240 12.44 27.19 -14.67
C GLY A 240 12.00 28.47 -13.95
N ARG A 241 11.04 28.39 -13.01
CA ARG A 241 10.56 29.55 -12.23
C ARG A 241 11.05 29.54 -10.78
N LEU A 242 11.28 28.36 -10.22
CA LEU A 242 11.96 28.20 -8.93
C LEU A 242 13.47 28.12 -9.16
N ASN A 243 14.26 28.64 -8.21
CA ASN A 243 15.68 28.30 -8.12
C ASN A 243 15.82 26.84 -7.72
N ASP A 244 15.73 26.00 -8.73
CA ASP A 244 15.99 24.59 -8.67
C ASP A 244 17.48 24.40 -8.32
N PRO A 245 17.83 23.81 -7.16
CA PRO A 245 19.16 23.27 -6.97
C PRO A 245 19.49 22.38 -8.18
N LEU A 246 20.69 22.50 -8.75
CA LEU A 246 21.09 21.69 -9.91
C LEU A 246 20.87 20.18 -9.70
N THR A 247 20.87 19.74 -8.43
CA THR A 247 20.58 18.38 -8.00
C THR A 247 19.14 17.94 -8.25
N LEU A 248 18.15 18.83 -8.31
CA LEU A 248 16.74 18.50 -8.54
C LEU A 248 16.35 18.49 -10.02
N LYS A 249 16.94 19.37 -10.84
CA LYS A 249 16.78 19.34 -12.31
C LYS A 249 17.24 18.04 -12.95
N SER A 250 18.15 17.32 -12.29
CA SER A 250 18.60 16.02 -12.80
C SER A 250 17.50 14.96 -12.74
N HIS A 251 16.44 15.13 -11.95
CA HIS A 251 15.45 14.08 -11.68
C HIS A 251 14.36 13.94 -12.76
N TYR A 252 14.18 14.95 -13.60
CA TYR A 252 13.14 14.93 -14.64
C TYR A 252 13.55 15.76 -15.86
N ASN A 253 12.94 15.44 -17.01
CA ASN A 253 12.89 16.30 -18.19
C ASN A 253 11.43 16.61 -18.49
N ILE A 254 11.16 17.80 -19.05
CA ILE A 254 9.81 18.20 -19.45
C ILE A 254 9.81 18.61 -20.93
N THR A 255 8.84 18.08 -21.67
CA THR A 255 8.67 18.34 -23.10
C THR A 255 7.21 18.67 -23.42
N LEU A 256 6.99 19.39 -24.52
CA LEU A 256 5.65 19.58 -25.08
C LEU A 256 5.14 18.27 -25.64
N ARG A 257 3.88 17.91 -25.35
CA ARG A 257 3.27 16.69 -25.89
C ARG A 257 3.07 16.71 -27.40
N GLN A 258 2.83 17.89 -27.97
CA GLN A 258 2.48 18.03 -29.38
C GLN A 258 3.67 17.76 -30.31
N ASN A 259 4.87 18.22 -29.95
CA ASN A 259 6.06 18.18 -30.81
C ASN A 259 7.33 17.64 -30.12
N GLY A 260 7.28 17.33 -28.82
CA GLY A 260 8.43 16.81 -28.07
C GLY A 260 9.50 17.85 -27.73
N GLU A 261 9.27 19.14 -28.01
CA GLU A 261 10.26 20.19 -27.73
C GLU A 261 10.45 20.39 -26.22
N ALA A 262 11.68 20.72 -25.83
CA ALA A 262 12.02 20.99 -24.43
C ALA A 262 11.28 22.24 -23.93
N VAL A 263 10.69 22.13 -22.74
CA VAL A 263 9.98 23.23 -22.11
C VAL A 263 10.86 23.86 -21.05
N TYR A 264 11.07 25.16 -21.14
CA TYR A 264 11.91 25.89 -20.18
C TYR A 264 11.11 26.51 -19.04
N ARG A 265 9.81 26.74 -19.23
CA ARG A 265 8.93 27.34 -18.21
C ARG A 265 7.55 26.71 -18.22
N THR A 266 7.04 26.42 -17.03
CA THR A 266 5.66 25.96 -16.82
C THR A 266 4.97 26.76 -15.73
N LEU A 267 3.65 26.61 -15.64
CA LEU A 267 2.85 27.11 -14.53
C LEU A 267 2.05 25.96 -13.90
N PRO A 268 1.81 26.03 -12.58
CA PRO A 268 0.87 25.14 -11.91
C PRO A 268 -0.51 25.16 -12.57
N ALA A 269 -1.07 23.99 -12.83
CA ALA A 269 -2.35 23.84 -13.50
C ALA A 269 -3.41 23.16 -12.64
N LYS A 270 -3.03 22.10 -11.91
CA LYS A 270 -3.97 21.26 -11.16
C LYS A 270 -3.45 20.92 -9.76
N ILE A 271 -4.31 20.97 -8.75
CA ILE A 271 -4.02 20.41 -7.43
C ILE A 271 -4.43 18.93 -7.42
N ALA A 272 -3.51 18.06 -7.00
CA ALA A 272 -3.79 16.67 -6.66
C ALA A 272 -2.90 16.23 -5.49
N ASN A 273 -3.48 15.51 -4.52
CA ASN A 273 -2.77 15.06 -3.31
C ASN A 273 -2.02 16.19 -2.58
N GLY A 274 -2.68 17.34 -2.42
CA GLY A 274 -2.12 18.51 -1.75
C GLY A 274 -1.01 19.25 -2.52
N VAL A 275 -0.69 18.82 -3.75
CA VAL A 275 0.42 19.35 -4.54
C VAL A 275 -0.08 19.94 -5.86
N TRP A 276 0.51 21.05 -6.26
CA TRP A 276 0.37 21.63 -7.59
C TRP A 276 1.17 20.85 -8.63
N TRP A 277 0.48 20.39 -9.66
CA TRP A 277 1.02 19.65 -10.81
C TRP A 277 0.97 20.49 -12.08
N HIS A 278 1.84 20.13 -13.01
CA HIS A 278 1.88 20.70 -14.36
C HIS A 278 0.63 20.32 -15.15
N ASP A 279 0.37 21.02 -16.25
CA ASP A 279 -0.69 20.64 -17.18
C ASP A 279 -0.28 19.38 -17.96
N GLU A 280 -0.76 18.22 -17.50
CA GLU A 280 -0.50 16.94 -18.13
C GLU A 280 -1.09 16.83 -19.54
N SER A 281 -2.00 17.72 -19.97
CA SER A 281 -2.51 17.74 -21.34
C SER A 281 -1.55 18.44 -22.32
N GLN A 282 -0.75 19.39 -21.82
CA GLN A 282 0.22 20.15 -22.60
C GLN A 282 1.62 19.56 -22.52
N TYR A 283 2.01 19.07 -21.34
CA TYR A 283 3.37 18.68 -21.03
C TYR A 283 3.51 17.19 -20.74
N LYS A 284 4.64 16.63 -21.14
CA LYS A 284 5.10 15.28 -20.79
C LYS A 284 6.32 15.42 -19.89
N VAL A 285 6.28 14.74 -18.76
CA VAL A 285 7.41 14.69 -17.82
C VAL A 285 8.02 13.30 -17.83
N ASP A 286 9.29 13.23 -18.17
CA ASP A 286 10.09 12.02 -18.15
C ASP A 286 10.95 12.02 -16.88
N TYR A 287 10.53 11.24 -15.88
CA TYR A 287 11.26 11.09 -14.62
C TYR A 287 12.46 10.14 -14.81
N LYS A 288 13.65 10.59 -14.41
CA LYS A 288 14.89 9.81 -14.58
C LYS A 288 15.04 8.70 -13.54
N MET A 289 14.35 8.83 -12.41
CA MET A 289 14.28 7.81 -11.36
C MET A 289 12.87 7.24 -11.33
N ALA A 290 12.64 6.17 -12.09
CA ALA A 290 11.37 5.45 -12.18
C ALA A 290 11.61 3.93 -12.10
N GLY A 291 12.27 3.49 -11.03
CA GLY A 291 12.56 2.07 -10.80
C GLY A 291 11.29 1.26 -10.50
N ALA A 292 11.40 -0.06 -10.66
CA ALA A 292 10.33 -0.95 -10.24
C ALA A 292 10.16 -0.88 -8.72
N CYS A 293 8.92 -0.96 -8.27
CA CYS A 293 8.61 -0.91 -6.86
C CYS A 293 7.40 -1.75 -6.50
N GLN A 294 7.34 -2.11 -5.23
CA GLN A 294 6.23 -2.80 -4.62
C GLN A 294 5.83 -2.09 -3.33
N VAL A 295 4.55 -1.81 -3.21
CA VAL A 295 3.96 -1.28 -1.97
C VAL A 295 2.95 -2.27 -1.47
N SER A 296 2.94 -2.48 -0.17
CA SER A 296 1.96 -3.33 0.47
C SER A 296 1.42 -2.62 1.70
N ALA A 297 0.11 -2.69 1.91
CA ALA A 297 -0.52 -2.07 3.06
C ALA A 297 -1.90 -2.67 3.38
N PRO A 298 -2.28 -2.75 4.67
CA PRO A 298 -3.63 -3.09 5.07
C PRO A 298 -4.61 -2.02 4.61
N LEU A 299 -5.82 -2.45 4.26
CA LEU A 299 -6.91 -1.56 3.90
C LEU A 299 -7.68 -1.15 5.16
N PHE A 300 -8.02 0.13 5.23
CA PHE A 300 -8.76 0.73 6.32
C PHE A 300 -10.02 1.42 5.80
N LEU A 301 -11.00 1.57 6.68
CA LEU A 301 -12.16 2.44 6.52
C LEU A 301 -11.78 3.89 6.90
N GLU A 302 -12.72 4.80 6.69
CA GLU A 302 -12.61 6.14 7.26
C GLU A 302 -12.47 6.05 8.80
N GLY A 303 -11.66 6.91 9.40
CA GLY A 303 -11.35 6.84 10.84
C GLY A 303 -10.29 5.81 11.25
N GLY A 304 -9.65 5.12 10.30
CA GLY A 304 -8.47 4.29 10.56
C GLY A 304 -8.77 2.89 11.10
N LYS A 305 -10.04 2.46 11.11
CA LYS A 305 -10.42 1.09 11.46
C LYS A 305 -10.12 0.14 10.29
N PRO A 306 -9.64 -1.10 10.53
CA PRO A 306 -9.32 -2.03 9.45
C PRO A 306 -10.56 -2.39 8.65
N LYS A 307 -10.43 -2.41 7.32
CA LYS A 307 -11.50 -2.90 6.45
C LYS A 307 -11.63 -4.39 6.65
N ARG A 308 -12.81 -4.81 7.09
CA ARG A 308 -13.09 -6.21 7.45
C ARG A 308 -14.39 -6.72 6.84
N THR A 309 -14.49 -8.03 6.71
CA THR A 309 -15.69 -8.73 6.28
C THR A 309 -15.80 -10.00 7.10
N GLN A 310 -16.94 -10.22 7.73
CA GLN A 310 -17.19 -11.48 8.41
C GLN A 310 -17.90 -12.44 7.47
N VAL A 311 -17.43 -13.68 7.42
CA VAL A 311 -17.96 -14.72 6.55
C VAL A 311 -18.19 -15.99 7.34
N ILE A 312 -19.15 -16.79 6.89
CA ILE A 312 -19.26 -18.20 7.28
C ILE A 312 -18.78 -19.06 6.11
N VAL A 313 -17.90 -20.00 6.43
CA VAL A 313 -17.33 -20.99 5.52
C VAL A 313 -17.91 -22.35 5.89
N GLU A 314 -18.71 -22.92 5.00
CA GLU A 314 -19.30 -24.24 5.14
C GLU A 314 -18.46 -25.25 4.33
N ARG A 315 -18.00 -26.32 4.98
CA ARG A 315 -17.21 -27.39 4.36
C ARG A 315 -17.86 -28.74 4.64
N PRO A 316 -18.15 -29.57 3.63
CA PRO A 316 -18.62 -30.92 3.87
C PRO A 316 -17.62 -31.72 4.71
N ASN A 317 -18.10 -32.48 5.68
CA ASN A 317 -17.25 -33.35 6.47
C ASN A 317 -16.67 -34.44 5.58
N LYS A 318 -15.35 -34.68 5.64
CA LYS A 318 -14.75 -35.79 4.92
C LYS A 318 -15.35 -37.12 5.41
N PRO A 319 -15.77 -38.01 4.51
CA PRO A 319 -16.28 -39.31 4.92
C PRO A 319 -15.19 -40.11 5.64
N LYS A 320 -15.57 -40.79 6.72
CA LYS A 320 -14.61 -41.49 7.59
C LYS A 320 -14.06 -42.78 6.97
N SER A 321 -14.72 -43.38 5.99
CA SER A 321 -14.28 -44.64 5.38
C SER A 321 -13.30 -44.41 4.22
N LYS A 322 -12.24 -45.22 4.14
CA LYS A 322 -11.23 -45.14 3.05
C LYS A 322 -11.86 -45.29 1.66
N VAL A 323 -12.87 -46.15 1.54
CA VAL A 323 -13.59 -46.40 0.27
C VAL A 323 -14.38 -45.16 -0.16
N ALA A 324 -15.10 -44.51 0.76
CA ALA A 324 -15.82 -43.27 0.47
C ALA A 324 -14.86 -42.09 0.23
N ARG A 325 -13.67 -42.10 0.85
CA ARG A 325 -12.65 -41.08 0.62
C ARG A 325 -12.06 -41.18 -0.80
N ALA A 326 -11.79 -42.39 -1.28
CA ALA A 326 -11.30 -42.62 -2.63
C ALA A 326 -12.33 -42.20 -3.70
N ALA A 327 -13.62 -42.43 -3.44
CA ALA A 327 -14.71 -41.97 -4.32
C ALA A 327 -14.89 -40.44 -4.28
N ALA A 328 -14.75 -39.81 -3.11
CA ALA A 328 -14.86 -38.35 -2.96
C ALA A 328 -13.63 -37.59 -3.47
N GLU A 329 -12.45 -38.21 -3.52
CA GLU A 329 -11.21 -37.58 -4.03
C GLU A 329 -11.17 -37.55 -5.58
N SER A 330 -11.97 -38.36 -6.29
CA SER A 330 -12.04 -38.34 -7.76
C SER A 330 -12.98 -37.28 -8.36
N GLU A 331 -13.87 -36.70 -7.56
CA GLU A 331 -14.74 -35.58 -7.96
C GLU A 331 -14.38 -34.36 -7.13
N HIS A 332 -13.91 -33.28 -7.80
CA HIS A 332 -13.78 -31.91 -7.33
C HIS A 332 -14.13 -31.56 -5.86
N ALA A 333 -13.52 -32.18 -4.85
CA ALA A 333 -13.89 -32.01 -3.43
C ALA A 333 -13.72 -30.59 -2.86
N TYR A 334 -13.18 -29.66 -3.66
CA TYR A 334 -13.07 -28.24 -3.35
C TYR A 334 -14.21 -27.37 -3.95
N SER A 335 -15.08 -27.91 -4.81
CA SER A 335 -16.23 -27.18 -5.38
C SER A 335 -17.33 -26.88 -4.37
N ASP A 336 -17.33 -27.56 -3.23
CA ASP A 336 -18.46 -27.55 -2.30
C ASP A 336 -18.23 -26.62 -1.09
N ILE A 337 -17.13 -25.86 -1.08
CA ILE A 337 -16.93 -24.83 -0.06
C ILE A 337 -17.88 -23.67 -0.35
N LYS A 338 -18.92 -23.55 0.47
CA LYS A 338 -19.85 -22.43 0.42
C LYS A 338 -19.38 -21.34 1.37
N ILE A 339 -19.19 -20.13 0.83
CA ILE A 339 -18.88 -18.94 1.62
C ILE A 339 -20.07 -18.00 1.56
N THR A 340 -20.61 -17.68 2.72
CA THR A 340 -21.66 -16.67 2.86
C THR A 340 -21.08 -15.46 3.59
N ILE A 341 -21.26 -14.28 3.01
CA ILE A 341 -20.86 -13.03 3.64
C ILE A 341 -21.94 -12.68 4.67
N LEU A 342 -21.53 -12.54 5.93
CA LEU A 342 -22.41 -12.19 7.03
C LEU A 342 -22.54 -10.67 7.10
N GLU A 343 -21.41 -9.99 7.06
CA GLU A 343 -21.33 -8.53 7.14
C GLU A 343 -20.11 -7.99 6.40
N GLN A 344 -20.26 -6.85 5.74
CA GLN A 344 -19.17 -6.13 5.06
C GLN A 344 -18.94 -4.79 5.75
N ASN A 345 -17.66 -4.42 5.91
CA ASN A 345 -17.26 -3.15 6.52
C ASN A 345 -17.87 -2.97 7.92
N LEU A 346 -17.76 -3.99 8.78
CA LEU A 346 -18.09 -3.80 10.19
C LEU A 346 -17.37 -2.52 10.67
N GLU A 347 -18.13 -1.54 11.14
CA GLU A 347 -17.63 -0.22 11.56
C GLU A 347 -17.13 -0.22 12.98
#